data_AF-A0A7C5PKN3-F1
#
_entry.id   AF-A0A7C5PKN3-F1
#
_cell.length_a   1.000
_cell.length_b   1.000
_cell.length_c   1.000
_cell.angle_alpha   90.00
_cell.angle_beta   90.00
_cell.angle_gamma   90.00
#
_symmetry.space_group_name_H-M   'P 1'
#
loop_
_entity.id
_entity.type
_entity.pdbx_description
1 polymer ?
#
loop_
_entity_poly.entity_id
_entity_poly.type
_entity_poly.pdbx_seq_one_letter_code
_entity_poly.pdbx_strand_id
1 'polypeptide(L)'
;MISLFLTALPALPGSGAERWYKCLVRASSHTGHYTFRIDAENCRVYWREIDTQMTVLFCRNGIMKALKPSALSNFDIVFFNMNTGQFYDYLSGVYDRGMCKRAERP
;
A
#
# COMPACT_ATOMS: atom_id res chain seq x y z
N MET A 1 30.69 -29.61 -24.17
CA MET A 1 30.24 -28.48 -23.33
C MET A 1 28.72 -28.60 -23.19
N ILE A 2 28.21 -28.77 -21.98
CA ILE A 2 26.76 -28.91 -21.72
C ILE A 2 26.16 -27.51 -21.66
N SER A 3 25.27 -27.18 -22.61
CA SER A 3 24.55 -25.90 -22.63
C SER A 3 23.32 -26.02 -21.73
N LEU A 4 23.34 -25.34 -20.59
CA LEU A 4 22.18 -25.20 -19.71
C LEU A 4 21.28 -24.10 -20.27
N PHE A 5 20.19 -24.49 -20.90
CA PHE A 5 19.09 -23.57 -21.18
C PHE A 5 18.41 -23.22 -19.85
N LEU A 6 18.72 -22.04 -19.32
CA LEU A 6 17.94 -21.40 -18.26
C LEU A 6 16.54 -21.11 -18.82
N THR A 7 15.53 -21.83 -18.34
CA THR A 7 14.13 -21.49 -18.59
C THR A 7 13.77 -20.27 -17.73
N ALA A 8 13.91 -19.08 -18.31
CA ALA A 8 13.34 -17.89 -17.72
C ALA A 8 11.81 -18.05 -17.64
N LEU A 9 11.27 -18.11 -16.43
CA LEU A 9 9.82 -18.02 -16.23
C LEU A 9 9.33 -16.69 -16.80
N PRO A 10 8.24 -16.66 -17.59
CA PRO A 10 7.63 -15.40 -17.98
C PRO A 10 7.16 -14.67 -16.72
N ALA A 11 7.75 -13.50 -16.45
CA ALA A 11 7.21 -12.57 -15.47
C ALA A 11 5.77 -12.26 -15.88
N LEU A 12 4.81 -12.75 -15.11
CA LEU A 12 3.41 -12.40 -15.28
C LEU A 12 3.29 -10.87 -15.17
N PRO A 13 2.59 -10.20 -16.10
CA PRO A 13 2.37 -8.76 -16.00
C PRO A 13 1.37 -8.50 -14.85
N GLY A 14 1.89 -8.43 -13.63
CA GLY A 14 1.21 -7.81 -12.50
C GLY A 14 1.42 -6.30 -12.57
N SER A 15 0.92 -5.66 -13.62
CA SER A 15 1.21 -4.26 -13.95
C SER A 15 0.58 -3.27 -12.97
N GLY A 16 1.22 -3.14 -11.81
CA GLY A 16 1.10 -2.01 -10.90
C GLY A 16 2.47 -1.41 -10.66
N ALA A 17 3.01 -0.71 -11.67
CA ALA A 17 4.23 0.07 -11.52
C ALA A 17 4.17 0.95 -10.26
N GLU A 18 5.34 1.20 -9.66
CA GLU A 18 5.49 2.09 -8.50
C GLU A 18 4.77 3.43 -8.75
N ARG A 19 3.85 3.81 -7.85
CA ARG A 19 2.99 4.99 -8.00
C ARG A 19 2.79 5.72 -6.68
N TRP A 20 2.59 7.02 -6.76
CA TRP A 20 2.20 7.86 -5.63
C TRP A 20 0.68 7.96 -5.51
N TYR A 21 0.20 7.93 -4.28
CA TYR A 21 -1.20 8.06 -3.92
C TYR A 21 -1.37 9.08 -2.79
N LYS A 22 -2.25 10.06 -2.99
CA LYS A 22 -2.70 10.98 -1.94
C LYS A 22 -4.06 10.51 -1.44
N CYS A 23 -4.15 10.22 -0.16
CA CYS A 23 -5.32 9.66 0.51
C CYS A 23 -5.93 10.69 1.44
N LEU A 24 -7.25 10.81 1.39
CA LEU A 24 -8.04 11.59 2.32
C LEU A 24 -8.97 10.66 3.07
N VAL A 25 -8.80 10.60 4.38
CA VAL A 25 -9.74 9.96 5.30
C VAL A 25 -10.69 11.01 5.82
N ARG A 26 -12.00 10.74 5.73
CA ARG A 26 -13.04 11.53 6.38
C ARG A 26 -13.88 10.59 7.21
N ALA A 27 -13.68 10.62 8.52
CA ALA A 27 -14.40 9.77 9.43
C ALA A 27 -14.73 10.48 10.73
N SER A 28 -15.49 9.80 11.59
CA SER A 28 -16.00 10.33 12.86
C SER A 28 -14.90 10.60 13.89
N SER A 29 -13.76 9.92 13.82
CA SER A 29 -12.68 10.07 14.80
C SER A 29 -11.65 11.13 14.41
N HIS A 30 -11.33 11.26 13.11
CA HIS A 30 -10.41 12.28 12.59
C HIS A 30 -10.52 12.44 11.06
N THR A 31 -9.95 13.52 10.55
CA THR A 31 -9.63 13.71 9.12
C THR A 31 -8.13 13.57 8.94
N GLY A 32 -7.71 12.64 8.08
CA GLY A 32 -6.30 12.32 7.84
C GLY A 32 -5.93 12.55 6.38
N HIS A 33 -4.75 13.14 6.15
CA HIS A 33 -4.13 13.28 4.83
C HIS A 33 -2.86 12.44 4.81
N TYR A 34 -2.79 11.48 3.89
CA TYR A 34 -1.68 10.55 3.80
C TYR A 34 -1.14 10.45 2.38
N THR A 35 0.16 10.28 2.24
CA THR A 35 0.81 10.15 0.95
C THR A 35 1.66 8.89 0.93
N PHE A 36 1.31 7.97 0.04
CA PHE A 36 1.96 6.68 -0.08
C PHE A 36 2.63 6.52 -1.44
N ARG A 37 3.84 5.98 -1.44
CA ARG A 37 4.45 5.38 -2.64
C ARG A 37 4.23 3.89 -2.56
N ILE A 38 3.50 3.33 -3.52
CA ILE A 38 3.14 1.92 -3.55
C ILE A 38 3.75 1.28 -4.79
N ASP A 39 4.57 0.27 -4.55
CA ASP A 39 5.08 -0.64 -5.55
C ASP A 39 4.34 -1.97 -5.37
N ALA A 40 3.33 -2.18 -6.23
CA ALA A 40 2.46 -3.35 -6.14
C ALA A 40 3.15 -4.63 -6.65
N GLU A 41 4.17 -4.48 -7.49
CA GLU A 41 4.95 -5.59 -8.06
C GLU A 41 5.85 -6.20 -6.99
N ASN A 42 6.55 -5.36 -6.22
CA ASN A 42 7.44 -5.80 -5.16
C ASN A 42 6.78 -5.81 -3.77
N CYS A 43 5.47 -5.53 -3.70
CA CYS A 43 4.71 -5.45 -2.47
C CYS A 43 5.37 -4.54 -1.41
N ARG A 44 5.73 -3.33 -1.83
CA ARG A 44 6.31 -2.30 -0.96
C ARG A 44 5.39 -1.11 -0.86
N VAL A 45 5.30 -0.55 0.34
CA VAL A 45 4.66 0.75 0.57
C VAL A 45 5.56 1.61 1.43
N TYR A 46 5.70 2.86 1.04
CA TYR A 46 6.41 3.88 1.77
C TYR A 46 5.44 4.99 2.13
N TRP A 47 5.45 5.41 3.38
CA TRP A 47 4.62 6.47 3.92
C TRP A 47 5.46 7.75 4.02
N ARG A 48 5.08 8.77 3.23
CA ARG A 48 5.86 10.00 3.08
C ARG A 48 5.90 10.84 4.34
N GLU A 49 4.78 11.02 5.03
CA GLU A 49 4.68 11.94 6.17
C GLU A 49 5.61 11.57 7.33
N ILE A 50 6.00 10.30 7.43
CA ILE A 50 6.93 9.79 8.45
C ILE A 50 8.20 9.16 7.85
N ASP A 51 8.43 9.38 6.55
CA ASP A 51 9.62 8.92 5.82
C ASP A 51 10.01 7.46 6.06
N THR A 52 9.03 6.55 6.05
CA THR A 52 9.24 5.15 6.48
C THR A 52 8.61 4.15 5.52
N GLN A 53 9.35 3.08 5.21
CA GLN A 53 8.80 1.90 4.54
C GLN A 53 7.99 1.06 5.53
N MET A 54 6.73 0.77 5.20
CA MET A 54 5.84 0.04 6.09
C MET A 54 5.95 -1.47 5.86
N THR A 55 5.68 -2.24 6.91
CA THR A 55 5.61 -3.71 6.84
C THR A 55 4.33 -4.14 6.15
N VAL A 56 4.44 -4.74 4.96
CA VAL A 56 3.28 -5.23 4.20
C VAL A 56 2.84 -6.59 4.73
N LEU A 57 1.57 -6.70 5.11
CA LEU A 57 0.95 -7.91 5.63
C LEU A 57 0.21 -8.70 4.54
N PHE A 58 -0.27 -8.00 3.51
CA PHE A 58 -1.00 -8.60 2.39
C PHE A 58 -0.83 -7.75 1.13
N CYS A 59 -0.63 -8.40 -0.01
CA CYS A 59 -0.46 -7.76 -1.30
C CYS A 59 -0.89 -8.73 -2.41
N ARG A 60 -2.10 -8.55 -2.95
CA ARG A 60 -2.63 -9.35 -4.07
C ARG A 60 -3.85 -8.68 -4.69
N ASN A 61 -4.08 -8.90 -5.98
CA ASN A 61 -5.29 -8.46 -6.70
C ASN A 61 -5.61 -6.96 -6.57
N GLY A 62 -4.57 -6.10 -6.57
CA GLY A 62 -4.74 -4.66 -6.40
C GLY A 62 -5.06 -4.24 -4.96
N ILE A 63 -5.02 -5.15 -3.99
CA ILE A 63 -5.24 -4.86 -2.57
C ILE A 63 -3.91 -4.94 -1.82
N MET A 64 -3.66 -3.94 -0.98
CA MET A 64 -2.51 -3.88 -0.08
C MET A 64 -2.96 -3.62 1.36
N LYS A 65 -2.37 -4.35 2.32
CA LYS A 65 -2.48 -4.08 3.75
C LYS A 65 -1.10 -3.93 4.34
N ALA A 66 -0.88 -2.90 5.14
CA ALA A 66 0.41 -2.65 5.77
C ALA A 66 0.25 -2.18 7.21
N LEU A 67 1.18 -2.58 8.06
CA LEU A 67 1.23 -2.19 9.47
C LEU A 67 1.76 -0.76 9.59
N LYS A 68 1.12 0.06 10.43
CA LYS A 68 1.63 1.39 10.75
C LYS A 68 2.97 1.27 11.52
N PRO A 69 3.99 2.10 11.21
CA PRO A 69 5.27 2.01 11.92
C PRO A 69 5.21 2.22 13.43
N SER A 70 4.20 2.97 13.91
CA SER A 70 3.94 3.18 15.34
C SER A 70 2.80 2.30 15.89
N ALA A 71 2.50 1.19 15.22
CA ALA A 71 1.46 0.25 15.65
C ALA A 71 1.74 -0.28 17.05
N LEU A 72 0.80 -0.07 17.97
CA LEU A 72 0.83 -0.67 19.30
C LEU A 72 0.25 -2.09 19.27
N SER A 73 -0.41 -2.44 18.17
CA SER A 73 -1.03 -3.72 17.92
C SER A 73 -0.97 -4.10 16.44
N ASN A 74 -0.98 -5.39 16.13
CA ASN A 74 -1.05 -5.90 14.75
C ASN A 74 -2.35 -5.52 14.01
N PHE A 75 -3.31 -4.90 14.71
CA PHE A 75 -4.54 -4.36 14.13
C PHE A 75 -4.42 -2.92 13.63
N ASP A 76 -3.33 -2.21 13.96
CA ASP A 76 -3.10 -0.83 13.51
C ASP A 76 -2.53 -0.84 12.08
N ILE A 77 -3.43 -1.05 11.11
CA ILE A 77 -3.08 -1.27 9.71
C ILE A 77 -3.72 -0.20 8.82
N VAL A 78 -3.07 0.05 7.69
CA VAL A 78 -3.72 0.69 6.55
C VAL A 78 -4.14 -0.37 5.55
N PHE A 79 -5.33 -0.21 4.98
CA PHE A 79 -5.78 -0.97 3.83
C PHE A 79 -5.89 -0.04 2.63
N PHE A 80 -5.43 -0.50 1.48
CA PHE A 80 -5.57 0.21 0.23
C PHE A 80 -6.03 -0.72 -0.90
N ASN A 81 -7.09 -0.33 -1.60
CA ASN A 81 -7.51 -0.94 -2.85
C ASN A 81 -7.06 -0.04 -4.01
N MET A 82 -5.97 -0.41 -4.67
CA MET A 82 -5.35 0.29 -5.79
C MET A 82 -6.25 0.35 -7.03
N ASN A 83 -7.24 -0.53 -7.15
CA ASN A 83 -8.16 -0.56 -8.29
C ASN A 83 -9.28 0.47 -8.13
N THR A 84 -9.80 0.64 -6.91
CA THR A 84 -10.94 1.52 -6.62
C THR A 84 -10.52 2.84 -5.97
N GLY A 85 -9.29 2.92 -5.46
CA GLY A 85 -8.81 4.02 -4.63
C GLY A 85 -9.37 3.98 -3.21
N GLN A 86 -10.13 2.97 -2.80
CA GLN A 86 -10.63 2.89 -1.42
C GLN A 86 -9.46 2.75 -0.44
N PHE A 87 -9.55 3.50 0.65
CA PHE A 87 -8.56 3.50 1.72
C PHE A 87 -9.25 3.36 3.06
N TYR A 88 -8.64 2.58 3.94
CA TYR A 88 -9.08 2.47 5.31
C TYR A 88 -7.90 2.62 6.24
N ASP A 89 -8.11 3.46 7.24
CA ASP A 89 -7.23 3.57 8.38
C ASP A 89 -7.86 2.78 9.54
N TYR A 90 -7.20 1.69 9.94
CA TYR A 90 -7.55 0.91 11.11
C TYR A 90 -6.62 1.27 12.26
N LEU A 91 -7.23 1.59 13.40
CA LEU A 91 -6.59 1.74 14.69
C LEU A 91 -7.35 0.83 15.67
N SER A 92 -6.69 0.29 16.69
CA SER A 92 -7.34 -0.60 17.66
C SER A 92 -8.66 -0.01 18.21
N GLY A 93 -9.80 -0.52 17.72
CA GLY A 93 -11.16 -0.08 18.09
C GLY A 93 -11.78 1.03 17.23
N VAL A 94 -11.04 1.57 16.25
CA VAL A 94 -11.50 2.66 15.36
C VAL A 94 -11.25 2.30 13.89
N TYR A 95 -12.18 2.69 13.03
CA TYR A 95 -12.11 2.39 11.62
C TYR A 95 -12.60 3.57 10.80
N ASP A 96 -11.66 4.17 10.07
CA ASP A 96 -11.90 5.40 9.33
C ASP A 96 -11.81 5.15 7.83
N ARG A 97 -12.84 5.56 7.09
CA ARG A 97 -12.94 5.37 5.64
C ARG A 97 -12.42 6.57 4.87
N GLY A 98 -11.75 6.30 3.76
CA GLY A 98 -11.17 7.31 2.90
C GLY A 98 -11.09 6.90 1.44
N MET A 99 -10.59 7.83 0.65
CA MET A 99 -10.31 7.63 -0.78
C MET A 99 -8.92 8.16 -1.10
N CYS A 100 -8.18 7.44 -1.94
CA CYS A 100 -6.96 7.93 -2.53
C CYS A 100 -7.12 8.19 -4.01
N LYS A 101 -6.33 9.16 -4.48
CA LYS A 101 -6.14 9.46 -5.88
C LYS A 101 -4.68 9.28 -6.22
N ARG A 102 -4.40 8.87 -7.46
CA ARG A 102 -3.03 8.92 -7.98
C ARG A 102 -2.54 10.35 -7.93
N ALA A 103 -1.27 10.51 -7.61
CA ALA A 103 -0.60 11.79 -7.57
C ALA A 103 0.72 11.71 -8.34
N GLU A 104 1.21 12.86 -8.76
CA GLU A 104 2.62 13.01 -9.10
C GLU A 104 3.48 12.90 -7.84
N ARG A 105 4.79 12.75 -8.03
CA ARG A 105 5.74 12.75 -6.92
C ARG A 105 5.58 14.06 -6.12
N PRO A 106 5.23 14.00 -4.83
CA PRO A 106 5.07 15.17 -3.98
C PRO A 106 6.41 15.73 -3.50
#